data_AF-A0A3E3DZ76-F1
#
_entry.id   AF-A0A3E3DZ76-F1
#
_cell.length_a   1.000
_cell.length_b   1.000
_cell.length_c   1.000
_cell.angle_alpha   90.00
_cell.angle_beta   90.00
_cell.angle_gamma   90.00
#
_symmetry.space_group_name_H-M   'P 1'
#
loop_
_entity.id
_entity.type
_entity.pdbx_description
1 polymer ?
#
loop_
_entity_poly.entity_id
_entity_poly.type
_entity_poly.pdbx_seq_one_letter_code
_entity_poly.pdbx_strand_id
1 'polypeptide(L)'
;MDITLCNELLQLINDELNLTFTTEAGMDNIKSAFEACASIEYAEKTYEGYQIVKELQYKLDNKNQDIYHIVLVKAEEEAELTEDQNFALNLAVMNMSDTNALKCISIFPTWESYIGKKLSEGIRVQHKGELWKVRQDIATVLENQAPSIETVALYERIDEEHEGTLEDPIPYAKTMTVHNGKYYVEDGIIYKCVRDSGQPLYATCASLVGNYFEKVEG
;
A
#
# COMPACT_ATOMS: atom_id res chain seq x y z
N MET A 1 -31.33 -11.18 -16.78
CA MET A 1 -31.70 -11.90 -15.55
C MET A 1 -33.09 -11.43 -15.20
N ASP A 2 -34.08 -12.33 -15.18
CA ASP A 2 -35.42 -11.96 -14.75
C ASP A 2 -35.43 -12.01 -13.22
N ILE A 3 -35.45 -10.83 -12.61
CA ILE A 3 -35.50 -10.65 -11.16
C ILE A 3 -36.95 -10.41 -10.78
N THR A 4 -37.53 -11.27 -9.96
CA THR A 4 -38.85 -11.03 -9.38
C THR A 4 -38.68 -10.45 -7.98
N LEU A 5 -39.01 -9.18 -7.88
CA LEU A 5 -38.87 -8.36 -6.68
C LEU A 5 -39.99 -8.71 -5.67
N CYS A 6 -39.65 -8.98 -4.38
CA CYS A 6 -40.62 -9.32 -3.31
C CYS A 6 -40.76 -8.21 -2.24
N ASN A 7 -41.99 -7.74 -1.93
CA ASN A 7 -42.35 -6.66 -0.99
C ASN A 7 -41.27 -6.15 0.02
N GLU A 8 -41.11 -4.82 0.07
CA GLU A 8 -40.18 -4.00 0.89
C GLU A 8 -38.69 -4.08 0.50
N LEU A 9 -38.38 -3.56 -0.68
CA LEU A 9 -37.59 -4.28 -1.67
C LEU A 9 -36.19 -3.76 -1.95
N LEU A 10 -35.99 -2.47 -1.71
CA LEU A 10 -34.74 -1.80 -1.94
C LEU A 10 -34.63 -0.64 -0.95
N GLN A 11 -33.62 -0.70 -0.09
CA GLN A 11 -33.37 0.30 0.96
C GLN A 11 -31.95 0.82 0.83
N LEU A 12 -31.79 2.15 0.91
CA LEU A 12 -30.48 2.76 1.05
C LEU A 12 -30.26 3.06 2.54
N ILE A 13 -29.30 2.39 3.16
CA ILE A 13 -29.00 2.51 4.59
C ILE A 13 -27.50 2.72 4.73
N ASN A 14 -27.07 3.84 5.33
CA ASN A 14 -25.65 4.17 5.52
C ASN A 14 -24.80 4.03 4.25
N ASP A 15 -25.29 4.55 3.11
CA ASP A 15 -24.64 4.41 1.79
C ASP A 15 -24.52 2.97 1.27
N GLU A 16 -25.30 2.04 1.82
CA GLU A 16 -25.39 0.65 1.36
C GLU A 16 -26.77 0.38 0.76
N LEU A 17 -26.77 -0.11 -0.47
CA LEU A 17 -27.97 -0.46 -1.21
C LEU A 17 -28.34 -1.91 -0.92
N ASN A 18 -29.39 -2.09 -0.13
CA ASN A 18 -29.89 -3.37 0.34
C ASN A 18 -31.06 -3.79 -0.54
N LEU A 19 -30.95 -4.90 -1.28
CA LEU A 19 -32.04 -5.44 -2.09
C LEU A 19 -32.47 -6.82 -1.60
N THR A 20 -33.78 -7.05 -1.62
CA THR A 20 -34.36 -8.38 -1.34
C THR A 20 -35.20 -8.84 -2.53
N PHE A 21 -34.88 -9.98 -3.11
CA PHE A 21 -35.49 -10.45 -4.36
C PHE A 21 -35.50 -11.97 -4.48
N THR A 22 -36.26 -12.47 -5.45
CA THR A 22 -36.28 -13.89 -5.82
C THR A 22 -35.85 -14.03 -7.27
N THR A 23 -35.11 -15.10 -7.57
CA THR A 23 -34.69 -15.43 -8.92
C THR A 23 -34.37 -16.92 -8.99
N GLU A 24 -34.43 -17.50 -10.19
CA GLU A 24 -33.98 -18.87 -10.45
C GLU A 24 -32.45 -18.95 -10.66
N ALA A 25 -31.77 -17.80 -10.70
CA ALA A 25 -30.32 -17.73 -10.87
C ALA A 25 -29.57 -18.16 -9.60
N GLY A 26 -28.49 -18.92 -9.79
CA GLY A 26 -27.56 -19.25 -8.68
C GLY A 26 -26.76 -18.03 -8.20
N MET A 27 -26.19 -18.12 -7.00
CA MET A 27 -25.46 -17.02 -6.33
C MET A 27 -24.36 -16.39 -7.19
N ASP A 28 -23.57 -17.20 -7.91
CA ASP A 28 -22.49 -16.67 -8.74
C ASP A 28 -23.02 -15.78 -9.87
N ASN A 29 -24.11 -16.22 -10.53
CA ASN A 29 -24.77 -15.46 -11.58
C ASN A 29 -25.42 -14.18 -11.04
N ILE A 30 -25.99 -14.24 -9.83
CA ILE A 30 -26.52 -13.05 -9.14
C ILE A 30 -25.39 -12.06 -8.91
N LYS A 31 -24.30 -12.49 -8.29
CA LYS A 31 -23.15 -11.65 -7.97
C LYS A 31 -22.60 -10.98 -9.23
N SER A 32 -22.27 -11.76 -10.26
CA SER A 32 -21.74 -11.22 -11.51
C SER A 32 -22.71 -10.28 -12.23
N ALA A 33 -24.02 -10.52 -12.15
CA ALA A 33 -25.01 -9.64 -12.74
C ALA A 33 -25.02 -8.26 -12.07
N PHE A 34 -24.96 -8.21 -10.73
CA PHE A 34 -24.92 -6.95 -9.99
C PHE A 34 -23.58 -6.23 -10.12
N GLU A 35 -22.46 -6.95 -10.14
CA GLU A 35 -21.13 -6.36 -10.39
C GLU A 35 -21.01 -5.72 -11.78
N ALA A 36 -21.71 -6.28 -12.78
CA ALA A 36 -21.76 -5.72 -14.13
C ALA A 36 -22.86 -4.64 -14.32
N CYS A 37 -23.69 -4.38 -13.30
CA CYS A 37 -24.85 -3.50 -13.40
C CYS A 37 -24.44 -2.04 -13.15
N ALA A 38 -24.48 -1.18 -14.17
CA ALA A 38 -24.11 0.24 -14.02
C ALA A 38 -25.09 1.03 -13.15
N SER A 39 -26.37 0.69 -13.23
CA SER A 39 -27.44 1.37 -12.51
C SER A 39 -28.59 0.41 -12.21
N ILE A 40 -29.22 0.59 -11.06
CA ILE A 40 -30.39 -0.17 -10.62
C ILE A 40 -31.59 0.79 -10.59
N GLU A 41 -32.64 0.46 -11.32
CA GLU A 41 -33.88 1.24 -11.34
C GLU A 41 -34.94 0.61 -10.45
N TYR A 42 -35.53 1.41 -9.56
CA TYR A 42 -36.61 0.98 -8.68
C TYR A 42 -37.50 2.13 -8.24
N ALA A 43 -38.82 1.98 -8.38
CA ALA A 43 -39.83 2.95 -7.92
C ALA A 43 -39.52 4.41 -8.30
N GLU A 44 -39.24 4.62 -9.60
CA GLU A 44 -38.89 5.94 -10.19
C GLU A 44 -37.55 6.54 -9.72
N LYS A 45 -36.73 5.76 -9.00
CA LYS A 45 -35.36 6.14 -8.62
C LYS A 45 -34.34 5.30 -9.38
N THR A 46 -33.22 5.92 -9.71
CA THR A 46 -32.05 5.28 -10.28
C THR A 46 -30.91 5.33 -9.27
N TYR A 47 -30.33 4.17 -8.99
CA TYR A 47 -29.20 4.00 -8.08
C TYR A 47 -27.97 3.66 -8.91
N GLU A 48 -27.07 4.62 -9.08
CA GLU A 48 -25.86 4.47 -9.89
C GLU A 48 -24.63 4.19 -9.02
N GLY A 49 -23.68 3.44 -9.58
CA GLY A 49 -22.37 3.18 -8.96
C GLY A 49 -22.35 2.06 -7.90
N TYR A 50 -23.49 1.47 -7.54
CA TYR A 50 -23.59 0.37 -6.57
C TYR A 50 -23.24 -0.99 -7.20
N GLN A 51 -21.95 -1.21 -7.44
CA GLN A 51 -21.43 -2.37 -8.18
C GLN A 51 -20.66 -3.36 -7.31
N ILE A 52 -20.29 -2.97 -6.09
CA ILE A 52 -19.50 -3.85 -5.22
C ILE A 52 -20.46 -4.65 -4.34
N VAL A 53 -20.45 -5.97 -4.51
CA VAL A 53 -21.22 -6.89 -3.65
C VAL A 53 -20.50 -7.05 -2.32
N LYS A 54 -20.99 -6.35 -1.29
CA LYS A 54 -20.50 -6.45 0.08
C LYS A 54 -20.97 -7.74 0.75
N GLU A 55 -22.23 -8.12 0.52
CA GLU A 55 -22.85 -9.29 1.13
C GLU A 55 -23.91 -9.88 0.19
N LEU A 56 -23.97 -11.21 0.10
CA LEU A 56 -25.01 -11.94 -0.63
C LEU A 56 -25.42 -13.17 0.20
N GLN A 57 -26.69 -13.24 0.57
CA GLN A 57 -27.27 -14.32 1.36
C GLN A 57 -28.62 -14.76 0.79
N TYR A 58 -29.12 -15.90 1.25
CA TYR A 58 -30.45 -16.37 0.90
C TYR A 58 -31.14 -17.05 2.09
N LYS A 59 -32.47 -17.09 2.04
CA LYS A 59 -33.32 -17.84 2.96
C LYS A 59 -34.50 -18.44 2.21
N LEU A 60 -35.02 -19.56 2.69
CA LEU A 60 -36.27 -20.12 2.19
C LEU A 60 -37.46 -19.41 2.84
N ASP A 61 -38.47 -19.09 2.05
CA ASP A 61 -39.75 -18.60 2.55
C ASP A 61 -40.65 -19.76 3.02
N ASN A 62 -41.86 -19.43 3.49
CA ASN A 62 -42.83 -20.43 3.95
C ASN A 62 -43.37 -21.36 2.83
N LYS A 63 -42.99 -21.11 1.57
CA LYS A 63 -43.36 -21.88 0.38
C LYS A 63 -42.16 -22.59 -0.25
N ASN A 64 -41.02 -22.67 0.44
CA ASN A 64 -39.75 -23.19 -0.07
C ASN A 64 -39.21 -22.44 -1.31
N GLN A 65 -39.50 -21.15 -1.43
CA GLN A 65 -38.91 -20.28 -2.44
C GLN A 65 -37.66 -19.60 -1.89
N ASP A 66 -36.57 -19.57 -2.67
CA ASP A 66 -35.34 -18.86 -2.32
C ASP A 66 -35.55 -17.35 -2.39
N ILE A 67 -35.39 -16.68 -1.25
CA ILE A 67 -35.34 -15.22 -1.11
C ILE A 67 -33.89 -14.82 -0.89
N TYR A 68 -33.34 -14.04 -1.81
CA TYR A 68 -32.00 -13.49 -1.73
C TYR A 68 -32.00 -12.11 -1.08
N HIS A 69 -30.94 -11.84 -0.32
CA HIS A 69 -30.62 -10.53 0.20
C HIS A 69 -29.21 -10.16 -0.25
N ILE A 70 -29.07 -9.02 -0.91
CA ILE A 70 -27.78 -8.51 -1.37
C ILE A 70 -27.55 -7.10 -0.84
N VAL A 71 -26.32 -6.82 -0.45
CA VAL A 71 -25.86 -5.49 -0.04
C VAL A 71 -24.81 -5.03 -1.04
N LEU A 72 -25.11 -3.93 -1.71
CA LEU A 72 -24.24 -3.30 -2.69
C LEU A 72 -23.70 -2.00 -2.13
N VAL A 73 -22.42 -1.73 -2.40
CA VAL A 73 -21.78 -0.45 -2.08
C VAL A 73 -21.21 0.16 -3.34
N LYS A 74 -21.02 1.48 -3.31
CA LYS A 74 -20.23 2.15 -4.33
C LYS A 74 -18.78 1.74 -4.18
N ALA A 75 -18.03 1.74 -5.28
CA ALA A 75 -16.58 1.90 -5.15
C ALA A 75 -16.34 3.18 -4.34
N GLU A 76 -15.53 3.09 -3.28
CA GLU A 76 -15.09 4.27 -2.56
C GLU A 76 -14.46 5.20 -3.60
N GLU A 77 -15.16 6.28 -3.95
CA GLU A 77 -14.52 7.39 -4.65
C GLU A 77 -13.47 7.91 -3.67
N GLU A 78 -12.19 7.81 -4.01
CA GLU A 78 -11.16 8.57 -3.32
C GLU A 78 -11.62 10.02 -3.34
N ALA A 79 -12.05 10.53 -2.18
CA ALA A 79 -12.55 11.88 -2.09
C ALA A 79 -11.42 12.81 -2.57
N GLU A 80 -11.64 13.47 -3.72
CA GLU A 80 -10.66 14.40 -4.24
C GLU A 80 -10.45 15.50 -3.20
N LEU A 81 -9.19 15.66 -2.77
CA LEU A 81 -8.81 16.73 -1.87
C LEU A 81 -9.12 18.07 -2.53
N THR A 82 -9.64 19.02 -1.75
CA THR A 82 -9.81 20.41 -2.23
C THR A 82 -8.45 21.03 -2.59
N GLU A 83 -8.44 22.13 -3.34
CA GLU A 83 -7.20 22.84 -3.66
C GLU A 83 -6.40 23.23 -2.40
N ASP A 84 -7.09 23.72 -1.36
CA ASP A 84 -6.47 24.08 -0.07
C ASP A 84 -5.89 22.86 0.65
N GLN A 85 -6.59 21.72 0.61
CA GLN A 85 -6.11 20.46 1.18
C GLN A 85 -4.88 19.93 0.43
N ASN A 86 -4.89 19.97 -0.90
CA ASN A 86 -3.74 19.62 -1.73
C ASN A 86 -2.55 20.54 -1.47
N PHE A 87 -2.78 21.84 -1.32
CA PHE A 87 -1.73 22.79 -0.98
C PHE A 87 -1.12 22.48 0.40
N ALA A 88 -1.96 22.25 1.42
CA ALA A 88 -1.50 21.89 2.75
C ALA A 88 -0.75 20.55 2.77
N LEU A 89 -1.22 19.55 2.02
CA LEU A 89 -0.56 18.25 1.88
C LEU A 89 0.84 18.40 1.24
N ASN A 90 0.93 19.13 0.13
CA ASN A 90 2.21 19.39 -0.52
C ASN A 90 3.20 20.11 0.41
N LEU A 91 2.72 21.11 1.16
CA LEU A 91 3.54 21.80 2.14
C LEU A 91 4.01 20.86 3.27
N ALA A 92 3.12 20.00 3.76
CA ALA A 92 3.46 19.01 4.77
C ALA A 92 4.52 18.02 4.26
N VAL A 93 4.31 17.43 3.08
CA VAL A 93 5.25 16.50 2.43
C VAL A 93 6.65 17.09 2.30
N MET A 94 6.77 18.34 1.88
CA MET A 94 8.06 19.03 1.73
C MET A 94 8.80 19.27 3.05
N ASN A 95 8.08 19.50 4.15
CA ASN A 95 8.68 19.87 5.45
C ASN A 95 8.70 18.72 6.46
N MET A 96 8.08 17.58 6.13
CA MET A 96 7.99 16.43 7.02
C MET A 96 9.39 15.83 7.26
N SER A 97 9.68 15.42 8.50
CA SER A 97 10.88 14.65 8.81
C SER A 97 10.81 13.25 8.20
N ASP A 98 11.98 12.63 7.96
CA ASP A 98 12.04 11.27 7.40
C ASP A 98 11.32 10.25 8.33
N THR A 99 11.41 10.42 9.66
CA THR A 99 10.68 9.60 10.65
C THR A 99 9.15 9.71 10.54
N ASN A 100 8.61 10.91 10.30
CA ASN A 100 7.17 11.08 10.15
C ASN A 100 6.69 10.60 8.78
N ALA A 101 7.54 10.73 7.75
CA ALA A 101 7.24 10.26 6.41
C ALA A 101 6.98 8.74 6.36
N LEU A 102 7.72 7.95 7.15
CA LEU A 102 7.51 6.50 7.29
C LEU A 102 6.13 6.12 7.85
N LYS A 103 5.49 7.01 8.62
CA LYS A 103 4.15 6.77 9.17
C LYS A 103 3.04 7.00 8.16
N CYS A 104 3.35 7.60 7.02
CA CYS A 104 2.37 8.01 6.02
C CYS A 104 2.92 7.84 4.59
N ILE A 105 3.60 6.71 4.32
CA ILE A 105 4.26 6.41 3.03
C ILE A 105 3.32 6.65 1.85
N SER A 106 2.04 6.29 1.98
CA SER A 106 1.02 6.39 0.93
C SER A 106 0.79 7.81 0.37
N ILE A 107 1.18 8.87 1.09
CA ILE A 107 0.97 10.26 0.63
C ILE A 107 2.06 10.73 -0.35
N PHE A 108 3.18 10.00 -0.46
CA PHE A 108 4.28 10.35 -1.35
C PHE A 108 4.00 9.86 -2.77
N PRO A 109 4.56 10.46 -3.83
CA PRO A 109 4.35 9.93 -5.18
C PRO A 109 5.03 8.57 -5.37
N THR A 110 4.48 7.70 -6.21
CA THR A 110 5.16 6.46 -6.61
C THR A 110 6.32 6.77 -7.55
N TRP A 111 7.41 6.00 -7.45
CA TRP A 111 8.57 6.14 -8.33
C TRP A 111 8.17 5.94 -9.80
N GLU A 112 7.27 5.00 -10.07
CA GLU A 112 6.75 4.67 -11.40
C GLU A 112 6.10 5.90 -12.07
N SER A 113 5.49 6.80 -11.28
CA SER A 113 4.89 8.04 -11.80
C SER A 113 5.90 9.01 -12.43
N TYR A 114 7.19 8.83 -12.17
CA TYR A 114 8.29 9.63 -12.69
C TYR A 114 9.02 9.01 -13.88
N ILE A 115 8.70 7.78 -14.32
CA ILE A 115 9.35 7.17 -15.48
C ILE A 115 9.22 8.09 -16.70
N GLY A 116 10.35 8.41 -17.34
CA GLY A 116 10.44 9.35 -18.47
C GLY A 116 10.41 10.83 -18.07
N LYS A 117 10.36 11.17 -16.78
CA LYS A 117 10.33 12.56 -16.26
C LYS A 117 11.59 12.88 -15.45
N LYS A 118 11.80 14.16 -15.16
CA LYS A 118 12.82 14.63 -14.21
C LYS A 118 12.39 14.27 -12.78
N LEU A 119 13.35 13.85 -11.96
CA LEU A 119 13.19 13.64 -10.52
C LEU A 119 14.35 14.33 -9.78
N SER A 120 14.04 15.35 -8.99
CA SER A 120 15.05 16.21 -8.35
C SER A 120 15.57 15.62 -7.03
N GLU A 121 16.77 16.04 -6.63
CA GLU A 121 17.38 15.72 -5.33
C GLU A 121 16.44 16.05 -4.16
N GLY A 122 16.45 15.18 -3.14
CA GLY A 122 15.68 15.35 -1.91
C GLY A 122 14.21 14.96 -2.00
N ILE A 123 13.64 14.78 -3.20
CA ILE A 123 12.29 14.25 -3.37
C ILE A 123 12.22 12.83 -2.80
N ARG A 124 11.10 12.52 -2.13
CA ARG A 124 10.80 11.19 -1.62
C ARG A 124 9.77 10.51 -2.51
N VAL A 125 10.00 9.25 -2.83
CA VAL A 125 9.14 8.42 -3.68
C VAL A 125 8.87 7.07 -3.02
N GLN A 126 7.70 6.52 -3.27
CA GLN A 126 7.35 5.16 -2.88
C GLN A 126 7.80 4.17 -3.96
N HIS A 127 8.36 3.03 -3.56
CA HIS A 127 8.55 1.89 -4.45
C HIS A 127 8.40 0.59 -3.66
N LYS A 128 7.50 -0.30 -4.10
CA LYS A 128 7.23 -1.61 -3.45
C LYS A 128 6.91 -1.53 -1.94
N GLY A 129 6.21 -0.47 -1.52
CA GLY A 129 5.82 -0.26 -0.12
C GLY A 129 6.92 0.33 0.77
N GLU A 130 8.11 0.60 0.23
CA GLU A 130 9.20 1.29 0.92
C GLU A 130 9.30 2.74 0.46
N LEU A 131 9.83 3.61 1.33
CA LEU A 131 10.06 5.02 1.05
C LEU A 131 11.54 5.27 0.70
N TRP A 132 11.78 6.00 -0.38
CA TRP A 132 13.12 6.28 -0.89
C TRP A 132 13.31 7.77 -1.13
N LYS A 133 14.49 8.29 -0.80
CA LYS A 133 14.92 9.67 -1.02
C LYS A 133 15.91 9.75 -2.16
N VAL A 134 15.71 10.71 -3.05
CA VAL A 134 16.58 10.92 -4.21
C VAL A 134 17.86 11.62 -3.78
N ARG A 135 19.02 11.04 -4.12
CA ARG A 135 20.34 11.56 -3.72
C ARG A 135 20.90 12.65 -4.63
N GLN A 136 20.41 12.74 -5.86
CA GLN A 136 20.89 13.71 -6.85
C GLN A 136 19.83 13.96 -7.92
N ASP A 137 19.94 15.07 -8.64
CA ASP A 137 19.08 15.38 -9.78
C ASP A 137 19.16 14.30 -10.88
N ILE A 138 18.04 13.66 -11.18
CA ILE A 138 17.87 12.68 -12.26
C ILE A 138 17.14 13.37 -13.42
N ALA A 139 17.85 13.62 -14.52
CA ALA A 139 17.29 14.32 -15.68
C ALA A 139 16.12 13.56 -16.33
N THR A 140 16.20 12.23 -16.35
CA THR A 140 15.15 11.35 -16.87
C THR A 140 15.20 10.02 -16.13
N VAL A 141 14.13 9.68 -15.41
CA VAL A 141 14.02 8.38 -14.73
C VAL A 141 13.82 7.29 -15.76
N LEU A 142 14.66 6.25 -15.69
CA LEU A 142 14.61 5.09 -16.57
C LEU A 142 13.99 3.90 -15.84
N GLU A 143 13.20 3.10 -16.55
CA GLU A 143 12.47 1.95 -15.98
C GLU A 143 13.41 0.90 -15.35
N ASN A 144 14.64 0.76 -15.85
CA ASN A 144 15.65 -0.16 -15.33
C ASN A 144 16.47 0.43 -14.15
N GLN A 145 16.12 1.61 -13.65
CA GLN A 145 16.78 2.28 -12.54
C GLN A 145 15.83 2.47 -11.35
N ALA A 146 15.04 1.43 -11.04
CA ALA A 146 14.15 1.45 -9.89
C ALA A 146 14.93 1.48 -8.56
N PRO A 147 14.40 2.12 -7.50
CA PRO A 147 15.01 2.16 -6.19
C PRO A 147 15.34 0.74 -5.69
N SER A 148 16.63 0.51 -5.47
CA SER A 148 17.19 -0.78 -5.09
C SER A 148 18.66 -0.63 -4.66
N ILE A 149 19.24 -1.74 -4.18
CA ILE A 149 20.67 -1.83 -3.85
C ILE A 149 21.59 -1.58 -5.06
N GLU A 150 21.11 -1.83 -6.28
CA GLU A 150 21.89 -1.61 -7.51
C GLU A 150 21.93 -0.12 -7.91
N THR A 151 21.00 0.67 -7.36
CA THR A 151 20.82 2.10 -7.66
C THR A 151 21.12 3.02 -6.47
N VAL A 152 21.92 2.55 -5.50
CA VAL A 152 22.25 3.32 -4.28
C VAL A 152 22.91 4.68 -4.53
N ALA A 153 23.48 4.87 -5.72
CA ALA A 153 23.99 6.18 -6.16
C ALA A 153 22.88 7.19 -6.46
N LEU A 154 21.67 6.72 -6.79
CA LEU A 154 20.50 7.54 -7.15
C LEU A 154 19.52 7.68 -5.99
N TYR A 155 19.36 6.62 -5.19
CA TYR A 155 18.34 6.54 -4.15
C TYR A 155 18.91 6.09 -2.80
N GLU A 156 18.33 6.61 -1.75
CA GLU A 156 18.54 6.23 -0.36
C GLU A 156 17.24 5.68 0.20
N ARG A 157 17.24 4.48 0.79
CA ARG A 157 16.06 4.02 1.52
C ARG A 157 15.92 4.87 2.78
N ILE A 158 14.73 5.42 2.99
CA ILE A 158 14.36 5.99 4.29
C ILE A 158 13.90 4.82 5.15
N ASP A 159 14.49 4.69 6.33
CA ASP A 159 14.20 3.65 7.31
C ASP A 159 14.03 4.28 8.69
N GLU A 160 13.47 3.53 9.64
CA GLU A 160 13.39 4.01 11.01
C GLU A 160 14.80 4.22 11.59
N GLU A 161 14.94 5.16 12.53
CA GLU A 161 16.21 5.26 13.25
C GLU A 161 16.32 4.05 14.19
N HIS A 162 17.30 3.20 13.91
CA HIS A 162 17.57 2.03 14.74
C HIS A 162 18.65 2.34 15.77
N GLU A 163 18.38 1.99 17.04
CA GLU A 163 19.34 2.13 18.13
C GLU A 163 20.59 1.27 17.90
N GLY A 164 20.50 0.23 17.06
CA GLY A 164 21.57 -0.73 16.79
C GLY A 164 21.88 -1.56 18.02
N THR A 165 20.84 -1.97 18.75
CA THR A 165 20.90 -2.92 19.86
C THR A 165 20.50 -4.31 19.36
N LEU A 166 20.65 -5.34 20.20
CA LEU A 166 20.19 -6.69 19.83
C LEU A 166 18.68 -6.73 19.56
N GLU A 167 17.89 -5.98 20.33
CA GLU A 167 16.43 -5.90 20.20
C GLU A 167 15.98 -4.99 19.05
N ASP A 168 16.85 -4.06 18.64
CA ASP A 168 16.59 -3.10 17.56
C ASP A 168 17.85 -2.94 16.68
N PRO A 169 18.17 -3.93 15.83
CA PRO A 169 19.37 -3.93 14.99
C PRO A 169 19.20 -3.03 13.77
N ILE A 170 20.28 -2.36 13.34
CA ILE A 170 20.29 -1.51 12.15
C ILE A 170 20.22 -2.38 10.88
N PRO A 171 19.25 -2.19 9.97
CA PRO A 171 19.25 -2.83 8.67
C PRO A 171 20.53 -2.52 7.91
N TYR A 172 21.30 -3.55 7.60
CA TYR A 172 22.56 -3.38 6.90
C TYR A 172 22.34 -3.21 5.42
N ALA A 173 22.94 -2.16 4.84
CA ALA A 173 23.05 -1.98 3.41
C ALA A 173 24.52 -1.92 3.00
N LYS A 174 24.82 -2.44 1.81
CA LYS A 174 26.12 -2.16 1.18
C LYS A 174 26.26 -0.64 1.03
N THR A 175 27.50 -0.15 1.13
CA THR A 175 27.89 1.26 1.25
C THR A 175 27.62 1.92 2.61
N MET A 176 27.26 1.14 3.63
CA MET A 176 27.10 1.64 5.01
C MET A 176 28.45 1.65 5.76
N THR A 177 28.69 2.71 6.53
CA THR A 177 29.73 2.76 7.57
C THR A 177 29.18 2.13 8.84
N VAL A 178 29.92 1.21 9.44
CA VAL A 178 29.47 0.49 10.65
C VAL A 178 30.27 0.87 11.89
N HIS A 179 29.61 0.75 13.03
CA HIS A 179 30.12 1.23 14.31
C HIS A 179 30.29 0.09 15.31
N ASN A 180 31.42 0.10 16.02
CA ASN A 180 31.74 -0.92 17.01
C ASN A 180 30.64 -1.00 18.10
N GLY A 181 30.23 -2.22 18.45
CA GLY A 181 29.25 -2.49 19.49
C GLY A 181 27.79 -2.37 19.05
N LYS A 182 27.52 -1.88 17.83
CA LYS A 182 26.18 -1.85 17.24
C LYS A 182 25.83 -3.19 16.59
N TYR A 183 24.55 -3.48 16.55
CA TYR A 183 23.98 -4.67 15.92
C TYR A 183 23.37 -4.30 14.57
N TYR A 184 23.51 -5.21 13.62
CA TYR A 184 23.09 -5.06 12.24
C TYR A 184 22.31 -6.28 11.78
N VAL A 185 21.29 -6.11 10.93
CA VAL A 185 20.51 -7.21 10.37
C VAL A 185 20.64 -7.24 8.85
N GLU A 186 21.00 -8.40 8.30
CA GLU A 186 21.08 -8.67 6.86
C GLU A 186 20.44 -10.03 6.59
N ASP A 187 19.49 -10.10 5.66
CA ASP A 187 18.73 -11.32 5.31
C ASP A 187 18.11 -12.04 6.53
N GLY A 188 17.64 -11.25 7.51
CA GLY A 188 17.05 -11.76 8.75
C GLY A 188 18.05 -12.32 9.78
N ILE A 189 19.36 -12.19 9.53
CA ILE A 189 20.41 -12.63 10.45
C ILE A 189 21.00 -11.42 11.16
N ILE A 190 21.12 -11.50 12.48
CA ILE A 190 21.71 -10.44 13.31
C ILE A 190 23.22 -10.65 13.45
N TYR A 191 23.97 -9.57 13.29
CA TYR A 191 25.41 -9.48 13.40
C TYR A 191 25.79 -8.38 14.38
N LYS A 192 26.75 -8.65 15.25
CA LYS A 192 27.37 -7.63 16.09
C LYS A 192 28.61 -7.09 15.41
N CYS A 193 28.69 -5.78 15.23
CA CYS A 193 29.90 -5.14 14.74
C CYS A 193 30.96 -5.10 15.85
N VAL A 194 32.16 -5.60 15.57
CA VAL A 194 33.26 -5.71 16.55
C VAL A 194 34.32 -4.62 16.42
N ARG A 195 34.24 -3.78 15.40
CA ARG A 195 35.13 -2.64 15.19
C ARG A 195 34.52 -1.63 14.21
N ASP A 196 34.86 -0.35 14.37
CA ASP A 196 34.43 0.69 13.44
C ASP A 196 35.03 0.46 12.05
N SER A 197 34.23 0.64 11.00
CA SER A 197 34.76 0.58 9.63
C SER A 197 35.49 1.85 9.23
N GLY A 198 35.08 3.01 9.78
CA GLY A 198 35.61 4.34 9.42
C GLY A 198 35.35 4.76 7.96
N GLN A 199 34.77 3.86 7.15
CA GLN A 199 34.48 4.03 5.74
C GLN A 199 33.32 3.09 5.33
N PRO A 200 32.61 3.41 4.23
CA PRO A 200 31.59 2.53 3.64
C PRO A 200 32.12 1.12 3.34
N LEU A 201 31.36 0.10 3.75
CA LEU A 201 31.63 -1.30 3.43
C LEU A 201 30.86 -1.73 2.17
N TYR A 202 31.50 -2.43 1.24
CA TYR A 202 30.88 -2.86 -0.02
C TYR A 202 30.50 -4.36 -0.06
N ALA A 203 30.81 -5.10 1.00
CA ALA A 203 30.57 -6.53 1.12
C ALA A 203 29.43 -6.82 2.12
N THR A 204 28.90 -8.04 2.11
CA THR A 204 27.81 -8.49 3.00
C THR A 204 28.30 -8.71 4.42
N CYS A 205 27.43 -8.62 5.42
CA CYS A 205 27.76 -8.94 6.81
C CYS A 205 28.33 -10.36 6.92
N ALA A 206 27.70 -11.33 6.25
CA ALA A 206 28.14 -12.73 6.24
C ALA A 206 29.59 -12.90 5.74
N SER A 207 29.98 -12.16 4.70
CA SER A 207 31.34 -12.23 4.12
C SER A 207 32.41 -11.56 5.00
N LEU A 208 31.99 -10.71 5.94
CA LEU A 208 32.85 -9.93 6.81
C LEU A 208 32.87 -10.46 8.25
N VAL A 209 32.30 -11.64 8.49
CA VAL A 209 32.37 -12.35 9.77
C VAL A 209 33.83 -12.67 10.10
N GLY A 210 34.24 -12.40 11.35
CA GLY A 210 35.62 -12.55 11.81
C GLY A 210 36.52 -11.35 11.51
N ASN A 211 35.99 -10.31 10.83
CA ASN A 211 36.72 -9.07 10.58
C ASN A 211 35.98 -7.85 11.12
N TYR A 212 34.78 -7.58 10.59
CA TYR A 212 33.92 -6.48 11.07
C TYR A 212 32.75 -7.00 11.90
N PHE A 213 32.28 -8.21 11.65
CA PHE A 213 31.10 -8.75 12.28
C PHE A 213 31.37 -10.06 13.02
N GLU A 214 30.59 -10.30 14.05
CA GLU A 214 30.34 -11.61 14.64
C GLU A 214 28.86 -11.94 14.42
N LYS A 215 28.57 -13.17 14.00
CA LYS A 215 27.18 -13.62 13.89
C LYS A 215 26.63 -13.83 15.29
N VAL A 216 25.46 -13.27 15.58
CA VAL A 216 24.77 -13.55 16.83
C VAL A 216 24.01 -14.87 16.66
N GLU A 217 24.33 -15.87 17.48
CA GLU A 217 23.56 -17.09 17.56
C GLU A 217 22.31 -16.84 18.43
N GLY A 218 21.14 -17.23 17.92
CA GLY A 218 19.86 -17.16 18.63
C GLY A 218 19.56 -18.43 19.42
#